data_AF-A0A7X8F9N1-F1
#
_entry.id   AF-A0A7X8F9N1-F1
#
_cell.length_a   1.000
_cell.length_b   1.000
_cell.length_c   1.000
_cell.angle_alpha   90.00
_cell.angle_beta   90.00
_cell.angle_gamma   90.00
#
_symmetry.space_group_name_H-M   'P 1'
#
loop_
_entity.id
_entity.type
_entity.pdbx_description
1 polymer ?
#
loop_
_entity_poly.entity_id
_entity_poly.type
_entity_poly.pdbx_seq_one_letter_code
_entity_poly.pdbx_strand_id
1 'polypeptide(L)' 'ADHDDRVVPGHSFKFAATMQAKATDENPALLYVQFESSHGASNLTKSLEMWADIYSFMCLYLE' A
#
# COMPACT_ATOMS: atom_id res chain seq x y z
N ALA A 1 1.46 5.68 -4.67
CA ALA A 1 2.00 6.96 -4.18
C ALA A 1 0.90 8.01 -4.25
N ASP A 2 0.92 9.08 -3.46
CA ASP A 2 -0.14 10.09 -3.44
C ASP A 2 -0.10 11.07 -4.64
N HIS A 3 1.06 11.22 -5.29
CA HIS A 3 1.28 12.07 -6.47
C HIS A 3 1.66 11.26 -7.72
N ASP A 4 1.11 10.05 -7.86
CA ASP A 4 1.28 9.25 -9.06
C ASP A 4 0.47 9.83 -10.23
N ASP A 5 1.16 10.41 -11.21
CA ASP A 5 0.57 11.05 -12.40
C ASP A 5 0.44 10.09 -13.60
N ARG A 6 1.04 8.89 -13.52
CA ARG A 6 0.94 7.83 -14.54
C ARG A 6 -0.25 6.92 -14.30
N VAL A 7 -0.44 6.51 -13.06
CA VAL A 7 -1.55 5.67 -12.62
C VAL A 7 -2.17 6.32 -11.40
N VAL A 8 -3.26 7.05 -11.62
CA VAL A 8 -3.81 7.92 -10.58
C VAL A 8 -4.19 7.14 -9.31
N PRO A 9 -3.94 7.70 -8.11
CA PRO A 9 -4.13 6.98 -6.84
C PRO A 9 -5.58 6.54 -6.60
N GLY A 10 -6.53 7.22 -7.24
CA GLY A 10 -7.96 6.93 -7.16
C GLY A 10 -8.32 5.49 -7.54
N HIS A 11 -7.53 4.80 -8.37
CA HIS A 11 -7.74 3.38 -8.66
C HIS A 11 -7.56 2.53 -7.40
N SER A 12 -6.41 2.66 -6.72
CA SER A 12 -6.10 1.95 -5.49
C SER A 12 -7.08 2.31 -4.38
N PHE A 13 -7.48 3.58 -4.27
CA PHE A 13 -8.41 4.04 -3.23
C PHE A 13 -9.79 3.40 -3.37
N LYS A 14 -10.35 3.41 -4.59
CA LYS A 14 -11.67 2.79 -4.86
C LYS A 14 -11.64 1.27 -4.64
N PHE A 15 -10.55 0.62 -5.04
CA PHE A 15 -10.38 -0.82 -4.84
C PHE A 15 -10.26 -1.16 -3.35
N ALA A 16 -9.39 -0.47 -2.62
CA ALA A 16 -9.20 -0.67 -1.19
C ALA A 16 -10.49 -0.44 -0.39
N ALA A 17 -11.24 0.63 -0.69
CA ALA A 17 -12.53 0.88 -0.04
C ALA A 17 -13.53 -0.27 -0.26
N THR A 18 -13.56 -0.82 -1.48
CA THR A 18 -14.42 -1.97 -1.80
C THR A 18 -13.98 -3.24 -1.07
N MET A 19 -12.67 -3.47 -0.98
CA MET A 19 -12.10 -4.63 -0.29
C MET A 19 -12.32 -4.53 1.22
N GLN A 20 -12.12 -3.35 1.81
CA GLN A 20 -12.34 -3.10 3.24
C GLN A 20 -13.81 -3.29 3.64
N ALA A 21 -14.75 -2.86 2.79
CA ALA A 21 -16.18 -3.10 3.00
C ALA A 21 -16.56 -4.60 3.00
N LYS A 22 -15.69 -5.48 2.48
CA LYS A 22 -15.88 -6.94 2.41
C LYS A 22 -14.90 -7.73 3.29
N ALA A 23 -13.95 -7.05 3.92
CA ALA A 23 -12.91 -7.68 4.73
C ALA A 23 -13.48 -8.12 6.09
N THR A 24 -12.74 -9.02 6.75
CA THR A 24 -13.01 -9.42 8.14
C THR A 24 -11.80 -9.08 9.00
N ASP A 25 -11.97 -9.09 10.32
CA ASP A 25 -10.87 -8.82 11.26
C ASP A 25 -9.75 -9.86 11.15
N GLU A 26 -10.08 -11.09 10.76
CA GLU A 26 -9.13 -12.18 10.54
C GLU A 26 -8.30 -12.02 9.25
N ASN A 27 -8.86 -11.34 8.24
CA ASN A 27 -8.21 -11.12 6.94
C ASN A 27 -8.38 -9.65 6.52
N PRO A 28 -7.59 -8.73 7.10
CA PRO A 28 -7.76 -7.32 6.86
C PRO A 28 -7.27 -6.91 5.46
N ALA A 29 -8.03 -6.03 4.81
CA ALA A 29 -7.60 -5.38 3.58
C ALA A 29 -6.95 -4.02 3.89
N LEU A 30 -5.64 -3.93 3.73
CA LEU A 30 -4.87 -2.72 4.02
C LEU A 30 -4.54 -1.93 2.74
N LEU A 31 -4.52 -0.61 2.85
CA LEU A 31 -4.02 0.30 1.81
C LEU A 31 -2.78 1.01 2.33
N TYR A 32 -1.65 0.76 1.68
CA TYR A 32 -0.41 1.48 1.93
C TYR A 32 -0.26 2.64 0.93
N VAL A 33 0.09 3.83 1.44
CA VAL A 33 0.30 5.04 0.63
C VAL A 33 1.62 5.69 1.04
N GLN A 34 2.53 5.82 0.07
CA GLN A 34 3.69 6.70 0.24
C GLN A 34 3.25 8.15 0.02
N PHE A 35 3.38 8.97 1.06
CA PHE A 35 3.14 10.42 1.02
C PHE A 35 4.30 11.15 0.37
N GLU A 36 4.03 12.26 -0.32
CA GLU A 36 5.03 13.05 -1.03
C GLU A 36 5.89 12.20 -1.99
N SER A 37 5.21 11.37 -2.79
CA SER A 37 5.86 10.42 -3.69
C SER A 37 5.16 10.38 -5.05
N SER A 38 5.95 10.36 -6.12
CA SER A 38 5.47 10.11 -7.49
C SER A 38 5.41 8.60 -7.79
N HIS A 39 5.31 8.19 -9.06
CA HIS A 39 5.14 6.79 -9.47
C HIS A 39 6.28 5.86 -8.99
N GLY A 40 7.50 6.38 -8.91
CA GLY A 40 8.67 5.65 -8.43
C GLY A 40 8.98 5.93 -6.96
N ALA A 41 9.84 5.08 -6.38
CA ALA A 41 10.35 5.33 -5.05
C ALA A 41 11.08 6.69 -5.01
N SER A 42 10.73 7.51 -4.02
CA SER A 42 11.22 8.90 -3.98
C SER A 42 12.65 9.02 -3.46
N ASN A 43 13.09 8.07 -2.62
CA ASN A 43 14.47 7.96 -2.16
C ASN A 43 14.76 6.54 -1.63
N LEU A 44 16.02 6.26 -1.29
CA LEU A 44 16.44 4.96 -0.76
C LEU A 44 15.73 4.60 0.56
N THR A 45 15.59 5.55 1.48
CA THR A 45 14.92 5.32 2.78
C THR A 45 13.48 4.87 2.60
N LYS A 46 12.67 5.59 1.83
CA LYS A 46 11.28 5.22 1.52
C LYS A 46 11.20 3.87 0.78
N SER A 47 12.21 3.55 -0.03
CA SER A 47 12.28 2.24 -0.68
C SER A 47 12.46 1.13 0.35
N LEU A 48 13.39 1.29 1.30
CA LEU A 48 13.65 0.33 2.36
C LEU A 48 12.46 0.17 3.31
N GLU A 49 11.80 1.28 3.67
CA GLU A 49 10.57 1.28 4.46
C GLU A 49 9.45 0.50 3.76
N MET A 50 9.20 0.77 2.48
CA MET A 50 8.21 0.04 1.70
C MET A 50 8.49 -1.47 1.67
N TRP A 51 9.75 -1.87 1.46
CA TRP A 51 10.11 -3.29 1.46
C TRP A 51 9.96 -3.90 2.86
N ALA A 52 10.38 -3.21 3.91
CA ALA A 52 10.21 -3.67 5.29
C ALA A 52 8.73 -3.92 5.61
N ASP A 53 7.84 -2.97 5.27
CA ASP A 53 6.39 -3.10 5.49
C ASP A 53 5.80 -4.29 4.73
N ILE A 54 6.19 -4.49 3.46
CA ILE A 54 5.74 -5.63 2.64
C ILE A 54 6.18 -6.95 3.28
N TYR A 55 7.45 -7.08 3.65
CA TYR A 55 7.96 -8.33 4.25
C TYR A 55 7.36 -8.57 5.63
N SER A 56 7.20 -7.55 6.47
CA SER A 56 6.54 -7.68 7.76
C SER A 56 5.08 -8.11 7.63
N PHE A 57 4.34 -7.57 6.66
CA PHE A 57 2.99 -8.03 6.36
C PHE A 57 2.97 -9.50 5.93
N MET A 58 3.87 -9.90 5.02
CA MET A 58 3.96 -11.30 4.57
C MET A 58 4.28 -12.25 5.72
N CYS A 59 5.26 -11.93 6.57
CA CYS A 59 5.60 -12.77 7.72
C CYS A 59 4.44 -12.89 8.72
N LEU A 60 3.65 -11.83 8.92
CA LEU A 60 2.54 -11.85 9.88
C LEU A 60 1.34 -12.70 9.40
N TYR A 61 1.10 -12.78 8.09
CA TYR A 61 -0.13 -13.37 7.53
C TYR A 61 0.08 -14.63 6.67
N LEU A 62 1.32 -15.05 6.40
CA LEU A 62 1.64 -16.25 5.61
C LEU A 62 2.28 -17.39 6.42
N GLU A 63 2.60 -17.15 7.69
CA GLU A 63 3.01 -18.19 8.66
C GLU A 63 1.80 -18.71 9.46
#